data_AF-A0A847RX44-F1
#
_entry.id   AF-A0A847RX44-F1
#
_cell.length_a   1.000
_cell.length_b   1.000
_cell.length_c   1.000
_cell.angle_alpha   90.00
_cell.angle_beta   90.00
_cell.angle_gamma   90.00
#
_symmetry.space_group_name_H-M   'P 1'
#
loop_
_entity.id
_entity.type
_entity.pdbx_description
1 polymer ?
#
loop_
_entity_poly.entity_id
_entity_poly.type
_entity_poly.pdbx_seq_one_letter_code
_entity_poly.pdbx_strand_id
1 'polypeptide(L)'
;MKPFVQKLLWMLGVPLSIALVMALSGDEGILGAGLLLMFVVAAYFVVGVLLAVFSRPNAEAGKALVLAAGIIMLVGLSTCGLILAGVH
;
A
#
# COMPACT_ATOMS: atom_id res chain seq x y z
N MET A 1 15.67 2.71 -15.47
CA MET A 1 14.90 1.79 -14.60
C MET A 1 13.93 0.98 -15.44
N LYS A 2 13.62 -0.27 -15.07
CA LYS A 2 12.57 -1.04 -15.76
C LYS A 2 11.20 -0.37 -15.53
N PRO A 3 10.32 -0.30 -16.55
CA PRO A 3 9.03 0.40 -16.45
C PRO A 3 8.13 -0.17 -15.36
N PHE A 4 8.22 -1.48 -15.10
CA PHE A 4 7.54 -2.15 -13.99
C PHE A 4 7.94 -1.59 -12.61
N VAL A 5 9.24 -1.44 -12.36
CA VAL A 5 9.76 -0.97 -11.06
C VAL A 5 9.36 0.49 -10.84
N GLN A 6 9.38 1.31 -11.88
CA GLN A 6 8.93 2.69 -11.79
C GLN A 6 7.44 2.80 -11.42
N LYS A 7 6.58 1.99 -12.07
CA LYS A 7 5.15 1.93 -11.74
C LYS A 7 4.91 1.46 -10.31
N LEU A 8 5.61 0.40 -9.89
CA LEU A 8 5.53 -0.13 -8.53
C LEU A 8 5.93 0.92 -7.48
N LEU A 9 7.07 1.60 -7.68
CA LEU A 9 7.56 2.63 -6.78
C LEU A 9 6.58 3.80 -6.66
N TRP A 10 5.95 4.22 -7.76
CA TRP A 10 4.93 5.27 -7.71
C TRP A 10 3.66 4.83 -7.00
N MET A 11 3.17 3.63 -7.31
CA MET A 11 1.97 3.06 -6.69
C MET A 11 2.14 2.85 -5.19
N LEU A 12 3.36 2.55 -4.74
CA LEU A 12 3.69 2.31 -3.35
C LEU A 12 4.07 3.60 -2.60
N GLY A 13 4.93 4.41 -3.19
CA GLY A 13 5.51 5.60 -2.57
C GLY A 13 4.46 6.67 -2.26
N VAL A 14 3.51 6.90 -3.16
CA VAL A 14 2.45 7.90 -2.94
C VAL A 14 1.61 7.60 -1.70
N PRO A 15 0.92 6.45 -1.58
CA PRO A 15 0.10 6.17 -0.42
C PRO A 15 0.91 6.07 0.89
N LEU A 16 2.13 5.52 0.85
CA LEU A 16 3.00 5.47 2.03
C LEU A 16 3.46 6.86 2.48
N SER A 17 3.80 7.75 1.54
CA SER A 17 4.18 9.13 1.89
C SER A 17 3.03 9.91 2.51
N ILE A 18 1.81 9.75 1.99
CA ILE A 18 0.60 10.36 2.55
C ILE A 18 0.33 9.81 3.95
N ALA A 19 0.37 8.48 4.10
CA ALA A 19 0.17 7.83 5.39
C ALA A 19 1.22 8.28 6.43
N LEU A 20 2.48 8.45 6.02
CA LEU A 20 3.54 8.95 6.89
C LEU A 20 3.28 10.38 7.34
N VAL A 21 2.90 11.28 6.44
CA VAL A 21 2.57 12.68 6.76
C VAL A 21 1.36 12.74 7.72
N MET A 22 0.35 11.90 7.50
CA MET A 22 -0.79 11.78 8.42
C MET A 22 -0.34 11.28 9.79
N ALA A 23 0.48 10.23 9.85
CA ALA A 23 0.97 9.68 11.12
C ALA A 23 1.82 10.68 11.93
N LEU A 24 2.55 11.59 11.26
CA LEU A 24 3.30 12.67 11.93
C LEU A 24 2.41 13.72 12.60
N SER A 25 1.10 13.76 12.31
CA SER A 25 0.16 14.72 12.88
C SER A 25 -0.33 14.34 14.29
N GLY A 26 0.14 13.23 14.85
CA GLY A 26 -0.24 12.72 16.19
C GLY A 26 -1.19 11.53 16.15
N ASP A 27 -1.77 11.18 17.29
CA ASP A 27 -2.56 9.94 17.49
C ASP A 27 -3.78 9.82 16.55
N GLU A 28 -4.50 10.91 16.33
CA GLU A 28 -5.62 10.94 15.37
C GLU A 28 -5.14 10.70 13.93
N GLY A 29 -3.94 11.17 13.61
CA GLY A 29 -3.31 11.00 12.32
C GLY A 29 -2.87 9.55 12.04
N ILE A 30 -2.46 8.81 13.07
CA ILE A 30 -2.13 7.38 12.98
C ILE A 30 -3.38 6.57 12.63
N LEU A 31 -4.51 6.83 13.30
CA LEU A 31 -5.79 6.20 13.00
C LEU A 31 -6.26 6.53 11.58
N GLY A 32 -6.13 7.80 11.17
CA GLY A 32 -6.45 8.25 9.80
C GLY A 32 -5.59 7.57 8.74
N ALA A 33 -4.28 7.44 8.98
CA ALA A 33 -3.36 6.73 8.10
C ALA A 33 -3.71 5.24 7.96
N GLY A 34 -4.07 4.59 9.08
CA GLY A 34 -4.52 3.20 9.09
C GLY A 34 -5.79 2.98 8.26
N LEU A 35 -6.79 3.84 8.43
CA LEU A 35 -8.02 3.81 7.63
C LEU A 35 -7.75 4.01 6.13
N LEU A 36 -6.94 5.02 5.78
CA LEU A 36 -6.56 5.28 4.39
C LEU A 36 -5.89 4.05 3.76
N LEU A 37 -4.89 3.49 4.43
CA LEU A 37 -4.16 2.32 3.91
C LEU A 37 -5.07 1.09 3.81
N MET A 38 -6.05 0.91 4.70
CA MET A 38 -7.03 -0.17 4.60
C MET A 38 -7.83 -0.10 3.29
N PHE A 39 -8.34 1.08 2.93
CA PHE A 39 -9.07 1.28 1.68
C PHE A 39 -8.16 1.18 0.45
N VAL A 40 -6.95 1.75 0.52
CA VAL A 40 -5.99 1.70 -0.59
C VAL A 40 -5.57 0.26 -0.89
N VAL A 41 -5.27 -0.54 0.14
CA VAL A 41 -4.89 -1.96 -0.03
C VAL A 41 -6.04 -2.75 -0.65
N ALA A 42 -7.27 -2.59 -0.15
CA ALA A 42 -8.42 -3.27 -0.70
C ALA A 42 -8.67 -2.88 -2.17
N ALA A 43 -8.62 -1.59 -2.49
CA ALA A 43 -8.80 -1.09 -3.86
C ALA A 43 -7.68 -1.60 -4.78
N TYR A 44 -6.42 -1.54 -4.35
CA TYR A 44 -5.28 -2.00 -5.14
C TYR A 44 -5.32 -3.51 -5.38
N PHE A 45 -5.77 -4.28 -4.39
CA PHE A 45 -5.93 -5.71 -4.55
C PHE A 45 -7.02 -6.05 -5.56
N VAL A 46 -8.23 -5.48 -5.41
CA VAL A 46 -9.36 -5.76 -6.30
C VAL A 46 -9.08 -5.29 -7.73
N VAL A 47 -8.69 -4.02 -7.90
CA VAL A 47 -8.39 -3.45 -9.22
C VAL A 47 -7.16 -4.12 -9.84
N GLY A 48 -6.14 -4.42 -9.02
CA GLY A 48 -4.94 -5.09 -9.46
C GLY A 48 -5.21 -6.50 -10.00
N VAL A 49 -6.03 -7.29 -9.29
CA VAL A 49 -6.46 -8.62 -9.76
C VAL A 49 -7.29 -8.51 -11.04
N LEU A 50 -8.25 -7.59 -11.09
CA LEU A 50 -9.07 -7.39 -12.30
C LEU A 50 -8.21 -7.04 -13.52
N LEU A 51 -7.27 -6.10 -13.39
CA LEU A 51 -6.36 -5.71 -14.47
C LEU A 51 -5.40 -6.84 -14.85
N ALA A 52 -4.88 -7.58 -13.88
CA ALA A 52 -3.96 -8.68 -14.12
C ALA A 52 -4.62 -9.86 -14.85
N VAL A 53 -5.90 -10.14 -14.56
CA VAL A 53 -6.63 -11.29 -15.12
C VAL A 53 -7.35 -10.94 -16.43
N PHE A 54 -8.05 -9.80 -16.47
CA PHE A 54 -8.95 -9.48 -17.59
C PHE A 54 -8.34 -8.54 -18.64
N SER A 55 -7.19 -7.91 -18.37
CA SER A 55 -6.61 -6.90 -19.26
C SER A 55 -5.18 -7.24 -19.68
N ARG A 56 -5.01 -7.98 -20.79
CA ARG A 56 -3.69 -8.31 -21.36
C ARG A 56 -2.74 -7.11 -21.55
N PRO A 57 -3.17 -5.95 -22.12
CA PRO A 57 -2.27 -4.81 -22.29
C PRO A 57 -1.88 -4.14 -20.96
N ASN A 58 -2.69 -4.30 -19.90
CA ASN A 58 -2.46 -3.68 -18.59
C ASN A 58 -2.04 -4.68 -17.51
N ALA A 59 -1.78 -5.93 -17.87
CA ALA A 59 -1.52 -7.00 -16.92
C ALA A 59 -0.28 -6.71 -16.05
N GLU A 60 0.74 -6.03 -16.60
CA GLU A 60 1.90 -5.59 -15.82
C GLU A 60 1.54 -4.57 -14.74
N ALA A 61 0.63 -3.63 -15.04
CA ALA A 61 0.18 -2.63 -14.08
C ALA A 61 -0.69 -3.29 -12.99
N GLY A 62 -1.53 -4.25 -13.36
CA GLY A 62 -2.30 -5.06 -12.41
C GLY A 62 -1.40 -5.83 -11.44
N LYS A 63 -0.36 -6.51 -11.96
CA LYS A 63 0.64 -7.19 -11.13
C LYS A 63 1.37 -6.23 -10.19
N ALA A 64 1.72 -5.03 -10.67
CA ALA A 64 2.36 -4.01 -9.84
C ALA A 64 1.43 -3.52 -8.70
N LEU A 65 0.13 -3.35 -8.96
CA LEU A 65 -0.87 -2.98 -7.94
C LEU A 65 -1.03 -4.06 -6.88
N VAL A 66 -1.13 -5.33 -7.29
CA VAL A 66 -1.23 -6.46 -6.34
C VAL A 66 0.03 -6.56 -5.48
N LEU A 67 1.21 -6.42 -6.10
CA LEU A 67 2.47 -6.43 -5.36
C LEU A 67 2.56 -5.24 -4.39
N ALA A 68 2.12 -4.05 -4.81
CA ALA A 68 2.08 -2.87 -3.96
C ALA A 68 1.16 -3.07 -2.76
N ALA A 69 -0.04 -3.63 -2.97
CA ALA A 69 -0.98 -3.96 -1.89
C ALA A 69 -0.35 -4.92 -0.87
N GLY A 70 0.33 -5.97 -1.35
CA GLY A 70 1.02 -6.92 -0.48
C GLY A 70 2.15 -6.29 0.34
N ILE A 71 2.97 -5.42 -0.27
CA ILE A 71 4.04 -4.72 0.45
C ILE A 71 3.45 -3.74 1.48
N ILE A 72 2.42 -2.97 1.12
CA ILE A 72 1.75 -2.06 2.07
C ILE A 72 1.18 -2.85 3.24
N MET A 73 0.58 -4.01 3.00
CA MET A 73 0.06 -4.88 4.05
C MET A 73 1.17 -5.41 4.95
N LEU A 74 2.31 -5.85 4.39
CA LEU A 74 3.48 -6.30 5.15
C LEU A 74 4.06 -5.18 6.02
N VAL A 75 4.18 -3.97 5.47
CA VAL A 75 4.65 -2.80 6.23
C VAL A 75 3.68 -2.49 7.36
N GLY A 76 2.37 -2.43 7.09
CA GLY A 76 1.35 -2.18 8.11
C GLY A 76 1.36 -3.22 9.23
N LEU A 77 1.42 -4.52 8.90
CA LEU A 77 1.52 -5.60 9.88
C LEU A 77 2.82 -5.51 10.70
N SER A 78 3.94 -5.15 10.06
CA SER A 78 5.22 -4.94 10.76
C SER A 78 5.14 -3.75 11.72
N THR A 79 4.50 -2.64 11.34
CA THR A 79 4.30 -1.49 12.21
C THR A 79 3.39 -1.84 13.39
N CYS A 80 2.27 -2.52 13.15
CA CYS A 80 1.39 -3.01 14.23
C CYS A 80 2.14 -3.95 15.19
N GLY A 81 2.95 -4.87 14.67
CA GLY A 81 3.78 -5.77 15.48
C GLY A 81 4.81 -5.03 16.34
N LEU A 82 5.47 -4.02 15.78
CA LEU A 82 6.41 -3.17 16.53
C LEU A 82 5.72 -2.37 17.63
N ILE A 83 4.53 -1.82 17.36
CA ILE A 83 3.73 -1.11 18.36
C ILE A 83 3.33 -2.06 19.50
N LEU A 84 2.81 -3.25 19.18
CA LEU A 84 2.43 -4.25 20.18
C LEU A 84 3.63 -4.71 21.02
N ALA A 85 4.81 -4.87 20.41
CA ALA A 85 6.03 -5.26 21.10
C ALA A 85 6.60 -4.17 22.01
N GLY A 86 6.43 -2.89 21.65
CA GLY A 86 6.86 -1.73 22.44
C GLY A 86 5.88 -1.29 23.53
N VAL A 87 4.66 -1.84 23.55
CA VAL A 87 3.66 -1.64 24.62
C VAL A 87 3.92 -2.56 25.84
N HIS A 88 5.02 -3.33 25.82
CA HIS A 88 5.56 -4.07 26.98
C HIS A 88 6.75 -3.38 27.61
#